data_AF-A0A7R9MW72-F1
#
_entry.id   AF-A0A7R9MW72-F1
#
_cell.length_a   1.000
_cell.length_b   1.000
_cell.length_c   1.000
_cell.angle_alpha   90.00
_cell.angle_beta   90.00
_cell.angle_gamma   90.00
#
_symmetry.space_group_name_H-M   'P 1'
#
loop_
_entity.id
_entity.type
_entity.pdbx_description
1 polymer ?
#
loop_
_entity_poly.entity_id
_entity_poly.type
_entity_poly.pdbx_seq_one_letter_code
_entity_poly.pdbx_strand_id
1 'polypeptide(L)'
;RYGLLGPSGCGKTTLLRCIIGRIKPDQGYVRIFGYQPNEPGSQIPGPAIGYMPQEIAVYDDFTIEETLLYFGRLFRLNPRFLKERIEFLLAFLDLPNKTRMVMNLR
;
A
#
# COMPACT_ATOMS: atom_id res chain seq x y z
N ARG A 1 -4.45 1.63 18.34
CA ARG A 1 -3.99 2.34 17.12
C ARG A 1 -2.83 3.23 17.53
N TYR A 2 -1.79 3.32 16.71
CA TYR A 2 -0.64 4.19 16.98
C TYR A 2 -0.62 5.35 15.98
N GLY A 3 -0.19 6.52 16.41
CA GLY A 3 -0.02 7.70 15.55
C GLY A 3 1.40 8.26 15.71
N LEU A 4 2.03 8.59 14.60
CA LEU A 4 3.35 9.21 14.59
C LEU A 4 3.19 10.72 14.35
N LEU A 5 3.43 11.52 15.39
CA LEU A 5 3.18 12.96 15.41
C LEU A 5 4.48 13.74 15.56
N GLY A 6 4.55 14.92 14.94
CA GLY A 6 5.70 15.82 15.00
C GLY A 6 5.69 16.83 13.86
N PRO A 7 6.52 17.90 13.91
CA PRO A 7 6.55 18.94 12.89
C PRO A 7 7.06 18.41 11.53
N SER A 8 6.81 19.16 10.45
CA SER A 8 7.39 18.86 9.13
C SER A 8 8.92 18.78 9.22
N GLY A 9 9.52 17.80 8.55
CA GLY A 9 10.98 17.60 8.58
C GLY A 9 11.52 16.80 9.77
N CYS A 10 10.72 16.46 10.79
CA CYS A 10 11.22 15.70 11.95
C CYS A 10 11.50 14.20 11.69
N GLY A 11 11.51 13.75 10.44
CA GLY A 11 11.87 12.38 10.07
C GLY A 11 10.74 11.34 10.05
N LYS A 12 9.46 11.72 10.18
CA LYS A 12 8.33 10.76 10.17
C LYS A 12 8.29 9.89 8.93
N THR A 13 8.38 10.50 7.75
CA THR A 13 8.39 9.78 6.46
C THR A 13 9.62 8.89 6.34
N THR A 14 10.77 9.35 6.84
CA THR A 14 12.01 8.54 6.90
C THR A 14 11.82 7.32 7.78
N LEU A 15 11.24 7.47 8.96
CA LEU A 15 10.92 6.34 9.86
C LEU A 15 9.97 5.34 9.20
N LEU A 16 8.89 5.81 8.57
CA LEU A 16 7.97 4.94 7.83
C LEU A 16 8.68 4.19 6.69
N ARG A 17 9.59 4.86 5.97
CA ARG A 17 10.42 4.24 4.92
C ARG A 17 11.37 3.18 5.48
N CYS A 18 11.92 3.38 6.67
CA CYS A 18 12.72 2.37 7.37
C CYS A 18 11.87 1.15 7.75
N ILE A 19 10.66 1.38 8.26
CA ILE A 19 9.72 0.31 8.61
C ILE A 19 9.41 -0.52 7.37
N ILE A 20 9.01 0.08 6.25
CA ILE A 20 8.69 -0.69 5.03
C ILE A 20 9.93 -1.22 4.27
N GLY A 21 11.13 -1.11 4.84
CA GLY A 21 12.36 -1.65 4.25
C GLY A 21 12.88 -0.90 3.03
N ARG A 22 12.40 0.32 2.77
CA ARG A 22 12.84 1.17 1.66
C ARG A 22 14.11 1.96 1.96
N ILE A 23 14.38 2.22 3.23
CA ILE A 23 15.60 2.88 3.70
C ILE A 23 16.18 2.02 4.82
N LYS A 24 17.51 1.84 4.85
CA LYS A 24 18.18 1.19 5.98
C LYS A 24 18.46 2.25 7.06
N PRO A 25 18.14 1.99 8.35
CA PRO A 25 18.55 2.91 9.41
C PRO A 25 20.07 2.94 9.54
N ASP A 26 20.64 4.12 9.79
CA ASP A 26 22.10 4.26 9.97
C ASP A 26 22.59 3.54 11.23
N GLN A 27 21.77 3.51 12.28
CA GLN A 27 22.03 2.82 13.54
C GLN A 27 20.76 2.18 14.09
N GLY A 28 20.93 1.13 14.91
CA GLY A 28 19.82 0.35 15.45
C GLY A 28 19.19 -0.58 14.41
N TYR A 29 18.02 -1.11 14.72
CA TYR A 29 17.30 -2.02 13.84
C TYR A 29 15.78 -1.89 13.98
N VAL A 30 15.05 -2.34 12.96
CA VAL A 30 13.59 -2.45 12.96
C VAL A 30 13.23 -3.91 12.78
N ARG A 31 12.31 -4.43 13.61
CA ARG A 31 11.75 -5.77 13.44
C ARG A 31 10.26 -5.70 13.17
N ILE A 32 9.80 -6.45 12.17
CA ILE A 32 8.41 -6.52 11.75
C ILE A 32 8.08 -7.99 11.57
N PHE A 33 7.02 -8.45 12.25
CA PHE A 33 6.63 -9.86 12.29
C PHE A 33 7.81 -10.80 12.65
N GLY A 34 8.75 -10.34 13.48
CA GLY A 34 9.91 -11.11 13.94
C GLY A 34 11.17 -10.98 13.10
N TYR A 35 11.11 -10.39 11.90
CA TYR A 35 12.24 -10.27 10.97
C TYR A 35 12.66 -8.81 10.80
N GLN A 36 13.93 -8.55 10.49
CA GLN A 36 14.31 -7.24 9.94
C GLN A 36 13.90 -7.16 8.46
N PRO A 37 13.61 -5.96 7.94
CA PRO A 37 13.40 -5.79 6.51
C PRO A 37 14.62 -6.28 5.70
N ASN A 38 14.36 -6.94 4.56
CA ASN A 38 15.34 -7.54 3.65
C ASN A 38 16.10 -8.78 4.17
N GLU A 39 15.81 -9.28 5.39
CA GLU A 39 16.34 -10.57 5.84
C GLU A 39 15.65 -11.75 5.12
N PRO A 40 16.34 -12.90 4.95
CA PRO A 40 15.69 -14.13 4.48
C PRO A 40 14.47 -14.50 5.33
N GLY A 41 13.34 -14.75 4.67
CA GLY A 41 12.05 -15.02 5.33
C GLY A 41 11.25 -13.77 5.70
N SER A 42 11.85 -12.57 5.62
CA SER A 42 11.13 -11.32 5.78
C SER A 42 10.14 -11.09 4.64
N GLN A 43 8.94 -10.66 4.97
CA GLN A 43 7.94 -10.24 3.99
C GLN A 43 8.02 -8.74 3.68
N ILE A 44 9.07 -8.06 4.12
CA ILE A 44 9.28 -6.61 3.98
C ILE A 44 10.63 -6.31 3.29
N PRO A 45 10.65 -5.49 2.22
CA PRO A 45 9.50 -4.94 1.51
C PRO A 45 8.68 -6.06 0.85
N GLY A 46 7.36 -5.94 0.88
CA GLY A 46 6.49 -6.99 0.33
C GLY A 46 5.05 -6.93 0.83
N PRO A 47 4.28 -8.02 0.65
CA PRO A 47 2.82 -8.00 0.76
C PRO A 47 2.29 -7.92 2.19
N ALA A 48 3.16 -7.98 3.20
CA ALA A 48 2.73 -8.01 4.60
C ALA A 48 2.30 -6.63 5.15
N ILE A 49 2.62 -5.53 4.45
CA ILE A 49 2.22 -4.17 4.85
C ILE A 49 1.60 -3.44 3.66
N GLY A 50 0.42 -2.86 3.88
CA GLY A 50 -0.14 -1.83 3.01
C GLY A 50 0.45 -0.46 3.34
N TYR A 51 1.03 0.21 2.36
CA TYR A 51 1.65 1.53 2.52
C TYR A 51 1.11 2.52 1.48
N MET A 52 0.54 3.63 1.94
CA MET A 52 0.08 4.74 1.10
C MET A 52 1.13 5.88 1.17
N PRO A 53 1.95 6.11 0.14
CA PRO A 53 2.87 7.24 0.09
C PRO A 53 2.13 8.59 -0.03
N GLN A 54 2.86 9.69 0.17
CA GLN A 54 2.32 11.04 -0.03
C GLN A 54 1.90 11.29 -1.49
N GLU A 55 2.74 10.88 -2.44
CA GLU A 55 2.42 10.93 -3.87
C GLU A 55 1.90 9.56 -4.31
N ILE A 56 0.64 9.50 -4.70
CA ILE A 56 -0.01 8.27 -5.13
C ILE A 56 0.26 8.10 -6.64
N ALA A 57 0.84 6.97 -7.03
CA ALA A 57 1.01 6.59 -8.43
C ALA A 57 -0.15 5.68 -8.85
N VAL A 58 -1.36 6.23 -8.99
CA VAL A 58 -2.44 5.54 -9.71
C VAL A 58 -2.37 5.94 -11.18
N TYR A 59 -2.64 4.99 -12.07
CA TYR A 59 -2.73 5.27 -13.49
C TYR A 59 -4.02 6.01 -13.81
N ASP A 60 -3.90 7.25 -14.26
CA ASP A 60 -5.03 8.14 -14.56
C ASP A 60 -5.93 7.57 -15.69
N ASP A 61 -5.33 6.83 -16.62
CA ASP A 61 -6.00 6.19 -17.76
C ASP A 61 -6.73 4.89 -17.41
N PHE A 62 -6.65 4.42 -16.16
CA PHE A 62 -7.39 3.24 -15.71
C PHE A 62 -8.76 3.62 -15.16
N THR A 63 -9.71 2.72 -15.33
CA THR A 63 -10.94 2.72 -14.53
C THR A 63 -10.66 2.29 -13.09
N ILE A 64 -11.61 2.54 -12.19
CA ILE A 64 -11.54 2.04 -10.80
C ILE A 64 -11.40 0.52 -10.79
N GLU A 65 -12.19 -0.20 -11.60
CA GLU A 65 -12.13 -1.66 -11.69
C GLU A 65 -10.75 -2.12 -12.18
N GLU A 66 -10.21 -1.52 -13.23
CA GLU A 66 -8.89 -1.86 -13.77
C GLU A 66 -7.78 -1.60 -12.76
N THR A 67 -7.86 -0.51 -12.00
CA THR A 67 -6.91 -0.21 -10.93
C THR A 67 -6.91 -1.29 -9.86
N LEU A 68 -8.09 -1.68 -9.37
CA LEU A 68 -8.21 -2.71 -8.34
C LEU A 68 -7.78 -4.10 -8.87
N LEU A 69 -8.14 -4.43 -10.11
CA LEU A 69 -7.70 -5.65 -10.78
C LEU A 69 -6.18 -5.68 -10.97
N TYR A 70 -5.59 -4.55 -11.39
CA TYR A 70 -4.15 -4.41 -11.61
C TYR A 70 -3.37 -4.71 -10.33
N PHE A 71 -3.69 -4.03 -9.23
CA PHE A 71 -3.01 -4.29 -7.96
C PHE A 71 -3.30 -5.70 -7.44
N GLY A 72 -4.55 -6.18 -7.54
CA GLY A 72 -4.88 -7.55 -7.13
C GLY A 72 -4.07 -8.62 -7.86
N ARG A 73 -3.85 -8.45 -9.17
CA ARG A 73 -3.01 -9.34 -9.98
C ARG A 73 -1.53 -9.19 -9.65
N LEU A 74 -1.05 -7.95 -9.42
CA LEU A 74 0.33 -7.68 -9.02
C LEU A 74 0.67 -8.40 -7.69
N PHE A 75 -0.26 -8.41 -6.74
CA PHE A 75 -0.17 -9.16 -5.49
C PHE A 75 -0.51 -10.65 -5.62
N ARG A 76 -0.73 -11.15 -6.84
CA ARG A 76 -1.01 -12.57 -7.15
C ARG A 76 -2.21 -13.14 -6.38
N LEU A 77 -3.25 -12.32 -6.17
CA LEU A 77 -4.47 -12.77 -5.51
C LEU A 77 -5.21 -13.78 -6.38
N ASN A 78 -5.87 -14.75 -5.72
CA ASN A 78 -6.73 -15.70 -6.41
C ASN A 78 -7.82 -14.96 -7.18
N PRO A 79 -8.12 -15.29 -8.46
CA PRO A 79 -9.10 -14.55 -9.25
C PRO A 79 -10.51 -14.50 -8.66
N ARG A 80 -10.98 -15.57 -8.02
CA ARG A 80 -12.30 -15.61 -7.37
C ARG A 80 -12.33 -14.67 -6.17
N PHE A 81 -11.32 -14.79 -5.30
CA PHE A 81 -11.17 -13.93 -4.14
C PHE A 81 -11.02 -12.45 -4.52
N LEU A 82 -10.25 -12.15 -5.58
CA LEU A 82 -10.07 -10.79 -6.08
C LEU A 82 -11.41 -10.17 -6.49
N LYS A 83 -12.24 -10.91 -7.24
CA LYS A 83 -13.56 -10.41 -7.66
C LYS A 83 -14.44 -10.09 -6.45
N GLU A 84 -14.52 -10.99 -5.47
CA GLU A 84 -15.27 -10.75 -4.23
C GLU A 84 -14.73 -9.54 -3.45
N ARG A 85 -13.40 -9.41 -3.40
CA ARG A 85 -12.74 -8.31 -2.70
C ARG A 85 -12.98 -6.96 -3.37
N ILE A 86 -13.03 -6.92 -4.70
CA ILE A 86 -13.34 -5.70 -5.46
C ILE A 86 -14.75 -5.21 -5.14
N GLU A 87 -15.75 -6.09 -5.23
CA GLU A 87 -17.14 -5.72 -4.92
C GLU A 87 -17.29 -5.25 -3.47
N PHE A 88 -16.61 -5.91 -2.52
CA PHE A 88 -16.54 -5.43 -1.14
C PHE A 88 -15.92 -4.03 -1.04
N LEU A 89 -14.78 -3.77 -1.70
CA LEU A 89 -14.07 -2.50 -1.60
C LEU A 89 -14.87 -1.36 -2.23
N LEU A 90 -15.56 -1.60 -3.36
CA LEU A 90 -16.43 -0.62 -3.99
C LEU A 90 -17.53 -0.16 -3.03
N ALA A 91 -18.19 -1.10 -2.35
CA ALA A 91 -19.23 -0.79 -1.38
C ALA A 91 -18.67 -0.16 -0.08
N PHE A 92 -17.59 -0.73 0.47
CA PHE A 92 -17.02 -0.27 1.75
C PHE A 92 -16.43 1.13 1.68
N LEU A 93 -15.83 1.49 0.54
CA LEU A 93 -15.23 2.80 0.31
C LEU A 93 -16.22 3.79 -0.35
N ASP A 94 -17.47 3.38 -0.58
CA ASP A 94 -18.49 4.17 -1.27
C ASP A 94 -17.99 4.77 -2.60
N LEU A 95 -17.32 3.95 -3.41
CA LEU A 95 -16.73 4.38 -4.67
C LEU A 95 -17.82 4.56 -5.73
N PRO A 96 -17.65 5.51 -6.68
CA PRO A 96 -18.56 5.66 -7.80
C PRO A 96 -18.47 4.45 -8.73
N ASN A 97 -19.29 4.46 -9.79
CA ASN A 97 -19.35 3.36 -10.76
C ASN A 97 -17.95 2.90 -11.18
N LYS A 98 -17.71 1.59 -11.09
CA LYS A 98 -16.41 0.96 -11.30
C LYS A 98 -15.80 1.18 -12.69
N THR A 99 -16.61 1.54 -13.69
CA THR A 99 -16.16 1.90 -15.05
C THR A 99 -15.71 3.35 -15.19
N ARG A 100 -15.83 4.18 -14.14
CA ARG A 100 -15.35 5.56 -14.14
C ARG A 100 -13.81 5.56 -14.16
N MET A 101 -13.23 6.41 -15.01
CA MET A 101 -11.78 6.63 -15.08
C MET A 101 -11.27 7.33 -13.83
N VAL A 102 -10.08 6.96 -13.36
CA VAL A 102 -9.41 7.53 -12.19
C VAL A 102 -9.14 9.03 -12.38
N MET A 103 -8.77 9.45 -13.59
CA MET A 103 -8.57 10.89 -13.88
C MET A 103 -9.82 11.74 -13.59
N ASN A 104 -11.01 11.16 -13.66
CA ASN A 104 -12.30 11.83 -13.43
C ASN A 104 -12.75 11.76 -11.96
N LEU A 105 -11.87 11.36 -11.03
CA LEU A 105 -12.12 11.35 -9.58
C LEU A 105 -11.52 12.55 -8.84
N ARG A 106 -10.71 13.35 -9.52
CA ARG A 106 -10.11 14.58 -8.97
C ARG A 106 -11.09 15.73 -9.00
#